data_AF-A0A061DGZ2-F1
#
_entry.id   AF-A0A061DGZ2-F1
#
_cell.length_a   1.000
_cell.length_b   1.000
_cell.length_c   1.000
_cell.angle_alpha   90.00
_cell.angle_beta   90.00
_cell.angle_gamma   90.00
#
_symmetry.space_group_name_H-M   'P 1'
#
loop_
_entity.id
_entity.type
_entity.pdbx_description
1 polymer ?
#
loop_
_entity_poly.entity_id
_entity_poly.type
_entity_poly.pdbx_seq_one_letter_code
_entity_poly.pdbx_strand_id
1 'polypeptide(L)'
;MTDTSKDPFLGDDEVDLDDIENERLAAKGTRSLSEIYNRCNVAISEPASYTEAATDKNWVNAMNNEISMIQKNITWMLVDRLKRKNIISVKWIFRIKLNPNGSVNKYKARFVVKGYAQVYGEDYIETFAAVARHDTIKMLIALSTREEWSIYCLDVKSAFLNGYLLEDIFIKQPEGYVEEGFEGKVCKLIKALFDLKQAPRA
;
A
#
# COMPACT_ATOMS: atom_id res chain seq x y z
N MET A 1 29.52 1.67 -37.79
CA MET A 1 28.28 2.45 -37.99
C MET A 1 27.16 1.45 -38.12
N THR A 2 26.58 1.08 -36.99
CA THR A 2 25.24 0.49 -36.83
C THR A 2 24.99 0.49 -35.33
N ASP A 3 24.32 1.55 -34.93
CA ASP A 3 23.72 1.80 -33.63
C ASP A 3 22.57 0.80 -33.45
N THR A 4 22.55 0.06 -32.34
CA THR A 4 21.38 -0.74 -31.95
C THR A 4 20.94 -0.21 -30.58
N SER A 5 19.94 0.67 -30.64
CA SER A 5 19.26 1.22 -29.48
C SER A 5 18.71 0.09 -28.61
N LYS A 6 19.08 0.09 -27.33
CA LYS A 6 18.34 -0.63 -26.30
C LYS A 6 16.98 0.05 -26.11
N ASP A 7 15.91 -0.70 -26.33
CA ASP A 7 14.55 -0.31 -25.96
C ASP A 7 14.44 -0.10 -24.44
N PRO A 8 13.91 1.05 -23.96
CA PRO A 8 13.90 1.40 -22.53
C PRO A 8 12.66 0.88 -21.77
N PHE A 9 11.89 -0.07 -22.33
CA PHE A 9 10.57 -0.45 -21.81
C PHE A 9 10.52 -1.76 -20.98
N LEU A 10 11.65 -2.42 -20.76
CA LEU A 10 11.72 -3.53 -19.80
C LEU A 10 12.36 -3.00 -18.52
N GLY A 11 11.52 -2.39 -17.68
CA GLY A 11 11.87 -2.25 -16.27
C GLY A 11 11.99 -3.64 -15.68
N ASP A 12 13.11 -3.92 -15.01
CA ASP A 12 13.32 -5.12 -14.22
C ASP A 12 12.29 -5.15 -13.07
N ASP A 13 11.08 -5.61 -13.37
CA ASP A 13 10.14 -6.11 -12.37
C ASP A 13 10.62 -7.51 -11.99
N GLU A 14 11.65 -7.55 -11.16
CA GLU A 14 12.07 -8.76 -10.48
C GLU A 14 10.92 -9.17 -9.55
N VAL A 15 10.10 -10.10 -10.05
CA VAL A 15 9.04 -10.73 -9.28
C VAL A 15 9.71 -11.54 -8.19
N ASP A 16 9.67 -11.03 -6.97
CA ASP A 16 10.13 -11.73 -5.77
C ASP A 16 9.32 -13.05 -5.61
N LEU A 17 9.90 -14.15 -6.11
CA LEU A 17 9.29 -15.48 -6.20
C LEU A 17 8.85 -15.99 -4.81
N ASP A 18 9.54 -15.54 -3.76
CA ASP A 18 9.27 -15.86 -2.37
C ASP A 18 7.90 -15.34 -1.91
N ASP A 19 7.42 -14.21 -2.45
CA ASP A 19 6.10 -13.66 -2.13
C ASP A 19 4.97 -14.49 -2.78
N ILE A 20 5.18 -15.03 -4.00
CA ILE A 20 4.16 -15.85 -4.72
C ILE A 20 4.04 -17.24 -4.08
N GLU A 21 5.15 -17.86 -3.70
CA GLU A 21 5.15 -19.18 -3.08
C GLU A 21 4.50 -19.14 -1.69
N ASN A 22 4.77 -18.09 -0.91
CA ASN A 22 4.14 -17.89 0.40
C ASN A 22 2.63 -17.63 0.33
N GLU A 23 2.16 -16.96 -0.71
CA GLU A 23 0.71 -16.69 -0.89
C GLU A 23 -0.05 -17.96 -1.33
N ARG A 24 0.59 -18.83 -2.12
CA ARG A 24 0.07 -20.18 -2.45
C ARG A 24 -0.02 -21.11 -1.25
N LEU A 25 0.94 -21.02 -0.33
CA LEU A 25 0.95 -21.80 0.93
C LEU A 25 -0.14 -21.35 1.93
N ALA A 26 -0.77 -20.18 1.71
CA ALA A 26 -1.85 -19.67 2.53
C ALA A 26 -3.25 -20.20 2.14
N ALA A 27 -3.33 -21.37 1.49
CA ALA A 27 -4.59 -22.04 1.20
C ALA A 27 -5.42 -22.25 2.49
N LYS A 28 -6.59 -21.60 2.53
CA LYS A 28 -7.52 -21.61 3.67
C LYS A 28 -8.21 -22.97 3.81
N GLY A 29 -7.57 -23.92 4.49
CA GLY A 29 -8.22 -25.14 5.00
C GLY A 29 -9.05 -24.89 6.26
N THR A 30 -9.97 -25.81 6.57
CA THR A 30 -10.69 -25.85 7.86
C THR A 30 -9.69 -26.16 8.99
N ARG A 31 -9.70 -25.34 10.05
CA ARG A 31 -8.82 -25.49 11.22
C ARG A 31 -9.60 -25.95 12.43
N SER A 32 -8.94 -26.63 13.36
CA SER A 32 -9.59 -27.07 14.59
C SER A 32 -9.81 -25.90 15.55
N LEU A 33 -10.84 -26.00 16.40
CA LEU A 33 -11.16 -24.95 17.37
C LEU A 33 -10.00 -24.70 18.36
N SER A 34 -9.27 -25.75 18.75
CA SER A 34 -8.13 -25.67 19.65
C SER A 34 -6.94 -24.95 19.01
N GLU A 35 -6.70 -25.13 17.72
CA GLU A 35 -5.70 -24.35 16.97
C GLU A 35 -6.07 -22.85 16.91
N ILE A 36 -7.35 -22.55 16.76
CA ILE A 36 -7.85 -21.16 16.77
C ILE A 36 -7.60 -20.52 18.14
N TYR A 37 -7.97 -21.21 19.24
CA TYR A 37 -7.76 -20.70 20.59
C TYR A 37 -6.28 -20.54 20.98
N ASN A 38 -5.42 -21.50 20.64
CA ASN A 38 -3.98 -21.39 20.89
C ASN A 38 -3.35 -20.19 20.19
N ARG A 39 -3.84 -19.84 19.00
CA ARG A 39 -3.36 -18.68 18.24
C ARG A 39 -3.84 -17.34 18.82
N CYS A 40 -5.06 -17.28 19.34
CA CYS A 40 -5.56 -16.12 20.06
C CYS A 40 -4.80 -15.86 21.38
N ASN A 41 -4.11 -16.87 21.91
CA ASN A 41 -3.37 -16.77 23.17
C ASN A 41 -1.97 -16.16 23.04
N VAL A 42 -1.51 -15.86 21.81
CA VAL A 42 -0.25 -15.12 21.59
C VAL A 42 -0.57 -13.65 21.36
N ALA A 43 -0.49 -12.84 22.42
CA ALA A 43 -0.59 -11.40 22.32
C ALA A 43 0.70 -10.84 21.71
N ILE A 44 0.78 -10.79 20.38
CA ILE A 44 1.87 -10.11 19.69
C ILE A 44 1.53 -8.62 19.68
N SER A 45 2.29 -7.83 20.43
CA SER A 45 2.09 -6.38 20.50
C SER A 45 2.61 -5.73 19.21
N GLU A 46 1.71 -5.05 18.51
CA GLU A 46 2.06 -4.20 17.37
C GLU A 46 2.28 -2.77 17.87
N PRO A 47 3.31 -2.07 17.37
CA PRO A 47 3.60 -0.72 17.84
C PRO A 47 2.48 0.24 17.44
N ALA A 48 2.13 1.14 18.36
CA ALA A 48 1.07 2.12 18.13
C ALA A 48 1.59 3.41 17.49
N SER A 49 2.91 3.61 17.49
CA SER A 49 3.57 4.86 17.09
C SER A 49 4.88 4.60 16.34
N TYR A 50 5.33 5.59 15.58
CA TYR A 50 6.65 5.56 14.95
C TYR A 50 7.76 5.40 16.00
N THR A 51 7.70 6.15 17.10
CA THR A 51 8.74 6.14 18.15
C THR A 51 8.93 4.76 18.76
N GLU A 52 7.85 4.00 18.94
CA GLU A 52 7.91 2.63 19.43
C GLU A 52 8.47 1.68 18.35
N ALA A 53 7.96 1.79 17.13
CA ALA A 53 8.40 0.97 16.00
C ALA A 53 9.89 1.19 15.66
N ALA A 54 10.39 2.42 15.78
CA ALA A 54 11.76 2.79 15.48
C ALA A 54 12.80 2.13 16.41
N THR A 55 12.36 1.55 17.53
CA THR A 55 13.25 0.80 18.45
C THR A 55 13.58 -0.61 17.94
N ASP A 56 12.75 -1.19 17.07
CA ASP A 56 12.92 -2.54 16.52
C ASP A 56 13.39 -2.48 15.07
N LYS A 57 14.51 -3.16 14.79
CA LYS A 57 15.10 -3.24 13.44
C LYS A 57 14.13 -3.83 12.40
N ASN A 58 13.27 -4.75 12.78
CA ASN A 58 12.32 -5.37 11.86
C ASN A 58 11.28 -4.36 11.35
N TRP A 59 10.80 -3.50 12.25
CA TRP A 59 9.87 -2.42 11.91
C TRP A 59 10.55 -1.31 11.11
N VAL A 60 11.78 -0.94 11.46
CA VAL A 60 12.59 0.02 10.68
C VAL A 60 12.80 -0.48 9.25
N ASN A 61 13.13 -1.75 9.08
CA ASN A 61 13.27 -2.34 7.74
C ASN A 61 11.96 -2.30 6.96
N ALA A 62 10.83 -2.61 7.61
CA ALA A 62 9.52 -2.52 6.97
C ALA A 62 9.16 -1.08 6.56
N MET A 63 9.48 -0.07 7.38
CA MET A 63 9.28 1.34 7.04
C MET A 63 10.19 1.79 5.88
N ASN A 64 11.46 1.38 5.89
CA ASN A 64 12.40 1.68 4.80
C ASN A 64 11.91 1.12 3.47
N ASN A 65 11.40 -0.13 3.47
CA ASN A 65 10.84 -0.75 2.27
C ASN A 65 9.63 0.03 1.73
N GLU A 66 8.73 0.47 2.60
CA GLU A 66 7.57 1.28 2.21
C GLU A 66 8.02 2.63 1.61
N ILE A 67 8.92 3.35 2.26
CA ILE A 67 9.44 4.64 1.74
C ILE A 67 10.15 4.45 0.41
N SER A 68 10.97 3.40 0.28
CA SER A 68 11.66 3.08 -0.98
C SER A 68 10.66 2.84 -2.13
N MET A 69 9.58 2.09 -1.88
CA MET A 69 8.53 1.88 -2.88
C MET A 69 7.83 3.19 -3.28
N ILE A 70 7.55 4.06 -2.31
CA ILE A 70 6.93 5.36 -2.56
C ILE A 70 7.83 6.27 -3.41
N GLN A 71 9.13 6.30 -3.09
CA GLN A 71 10.14 7.07 -3.81
C GLN A 71 10.36 6.54 -5.23
N LYS A 72 10.49 5.20 -5.39
CA LYS A 72 10.61 4.55 -6.70
C LYS A 72 9.42 4.87 -7.61
N ASN A 73 8.22 4.98 -7.03
CA ASN A 73 7.01 5.31 -7.77
C ASN A 73 6.81 6.82 -8.02
N ILE A 74 7.70 7.69 -7.52
CA ILE A 74 7.59 9.15 -7.62
C ILE A 74 6.21 9.60 -7.12
N THR A 75 5.79 9.05 -5.98
CA THR A 75 4.43 9.24 -5.46
C THR A 75 4.20 10.70 -5.04
N TRP A 76 5.25 11.39 -4.60
CA TRP A 76 5.19 12.78 -4.19
C TRP A 76 6.44 13.55 -4.57
N MET A 77 6.34 14.88 -4.50
CA MET A 77 7.46 15.81 -4.62
C MET A 77 7.49 16.76 -3.43
N LEU A 78 8.70 17.12 -3.00
CA LEU A 78 8.89 18.06 -1.91
C LEU A 78 8.73 19.51 -2.41
N VAL A 79 7.83 20.27 -1.78
CA VAL A 79 7.51 21.65 -2.18
C VAL A 79 7.43 22.56 -0.96
N ASP A 80 7.58 23.86 -1.19
CA ASP A 80 7.40 24.84 -0.14
C ASP A 80 5.97 24.87 0.37
N ARG A 81 5.83 25.04 1.67
CA ARG A 81 4.54 25.11 2.34
C ARG A 81 3.75 26.34 1.88
N LEU A 82 2.65 26.10 1.18
CA LEU A 82 1.71 27.15 0.76
C LEU A 82 0.81 27.55 1.94
N LYS A 83 0.77 28.85 2.27
CA LYS A 83 0.02 29.37 3.45
C LYS A 83 -1.50 29.14 3.40
N ARG A 84 -2.07 28.92 2.21
CA ARG A 84 -3.53 28.84 1.98
C ARG A 84 -4.02 27.44 1.62
N LYS A 85 -3.15 26.42 1.60
CA LYS A 85 -3.54 25.05 1.27
C LYS A 85 -3.59 24.20 2.54
N ASN A 86 -4.59 23.33 2.61
CA ASN A 86 -4.68 22.33 3.67
C ASN A 86 -3.48 21.38 3.58
N ILE A 87 -2.91 21.03 4.74
CA ILE A 87 -1.82 20.07 4.83
C ILE A 87 -2.30 18.92 5.68
N ILE A 88 -2.54 17.80 5.02
CA ILE A 88 -3.12 16.64 5.64
C ILE A 88 -2.03 15.93 6.44
N SER A 89 -2.38 15.57 7.67
CA SER A 89 -1.47 14.80 8.51
C SER A 89 -1.44 13.34 8.08
N VAL A 90 -0.32 12.68 8.34
CA VAL A 90 -0.06 11.29 7.96
C VAL A 90 0.08 10.42 9.20
N LYS A 91 0.08 9.11 9.03
CA LYS A 91 0.38 8.14 10.09
C LYS A 91 1.02 6.88 9.53
N TRP A 92 1.80 6.22 10.37
CA TRP A 92 2.24 4.86 10.15
C TRP A 92 1.20 3.87 10.68
N ILE A 93 0.98 2.78 9.95
CA ILE A 93 0.20 1.63 10.41
C ILE A 93 1.09 0.39 10.37
N PHE A 94 1.24 -0.25 11.52
CA PHE A 94 2.07 -1.45 11.69
C PHE A 94 1.19 -2.67 11.83
N ARG A 95 1.54 -3.75 11.13
CA ARG A 95 0.87 -5.06 11.22
C ARG A 95 1.87 -6.19 11.10
N ILE A 96 1.71 -7.22 11.93
CA ILE A 96 2.47 -8.47 11.82
C ILE A 96 1.63 -9.47 11.04
N LYS A 97 2.22 -10.02 9.97
CA LYS A 97 1.67 -11.16 9.25
C LYS A 97 2.21 -12.43 9.87
N LEU A 98 1.32 -13.38 10.16
CA LEU A 98 1.65 -14.66 10.76
C LEU A 98 1.40 -15.80 9.78
N ASN A 99 2.31 -16.77 9.76
CA ASN A 99 2.16 -18.03 9.04
C ASN A 99 1.03 -18.89 9.63
N PRO A 100 0.51 -19.89 8.90
CA PRO A 100 -0.52 -20.79 9.44
C PRO A 100 -0.14 -21.43 10.78
N ASN A 101 1.13 -21.76 10.98
CA ASN A 101 1.69 -22.32 12.23
C ASN A 101 1.87 -21.29 13.37
N GLY A 102 1.54 -20.02 13.15
CA GLY A 102 1.64 -18.95 14.16
C GLY A 102 3.00 -18.23 14.23
N SER A 103 4.01 -18.66 13.46
CA SER A 103 5.29 -17.93 13.40
C SER A 103 5.14 -16.61 12.63
N VAL A 104 6.03 -15.65 12.92
CA VAL A 104 6.07 -14.39 12.19
C VAL A 104 6.46 -14.66 10.74
N ASN A 105 5.60 -14.25 9.82
CA ASN A 105 5.84 -14.29 8.38
C ASN A 105 6.52 -12.99 7.93
N LYS A 106 5.93 -11.84 8.25
CA LYS A 106 6.41 -10.54 7.76
C LYS A 106 5.96 -9.40 8.67
N TYR A 107 6.86 -8.45 8.89
CA TYR A 107 6.53 -7.14 9.47
C TYR A 107 6.06 -6.22 8.35
N LYS A 108 4.88 -5.63 8.51
CA LYS A 108 4.28 -4.74 7.50
C LYS A 108 4.07 -3.35 8.09
N ALA A 109 4.85 -2.38 7.62
CA ALA A 109 4.56 -0.97 7.82
C ALA A 109 3.80 -0.45 6.60
N ARG A 110 2.85 0.46 6.82
CA ARG A 110 2.18 1.21 5.76
C ARG A 110 2.18 2.68 6.09
N PHE A 111 2.49 3.49 5.10
CA PHE A 111 2.38 4.93 5.22
C PHE A 111 1.03 5.39 4.68
N VAL A 112 0.25 6.06 5.53
CA VAL A 112 -1.17 6.30 5.27
C VAL A 112 -1.52 7.76 5.54
N VAL A 113 -2.33 8.34 4.66
CA VAL A 113 -2.87 9.69 4.84
C VAL A 113 -4.00 9.63 5.86
N LYS A 114 -4.16 10.64 6.72
CA LYS A 114 -5.36 10.72 7.57
C LYS A 114 -6.54 11.20 6.72
N GLY A 115 -7.12 10.30 5.92
CA GLY A 115 -8.16 10.63 4.93
C GLY A 115 -9.39 11.33 5.50
N TYR A 116 -9.72 11.06 6.76
CA TYR A 116 -10.81 11.75 7.47
C TYR A 116 -10.57 13.27 7.63
N ALA A 117 -9.32 13.73 7.53
CA ALA A 117 -8.96 15.15 7.60
C ALA A 117 -8.99 15.85 6.23
N GLN A 118 -9.36 15.14 5.15
CA GLN A 118 -9.62 15.77 3.84
C GLN A 118 -10.91 16.58 3.86
N VAL A 119 -10.86 17.77 3.25
CA VAL A 119 -11.97 18.71 3.14
C VAL A 119 -12.65 18.59 1.78
N TYR A 120 -13.98 18.43 1.77
CA TYR A 120 -14.76 18.39 0.53
C TYR A 120 -14.74 19.74 -0.17
N GLY A 121 -14.55 19.72 -1.50
CA GLY A 121 -14.44 20.92 -2.32
C GLY A 121 -13.05 21.57 -2.31
N GLU A 122 -12.14 21.12 -1.43
CA GLU A 122 -10.73 21.55 -1.43
C GLU A 122 -9.79 20.41 -1.81
N ASP A 123 -9.84 19.30 -1.06
CA ASP A 123 -8.93 18.16 -1.22
C ASP A 123 -9.51 17.05 -2.11
N TYR A 124 -10.85 17.01 -2.26
CA TYR A 124 -11.57 16.06 -3.11
C TYR A 124 -12.96 16.60 -3.46
N ILE A 125 -13.47 16.20 -4.63
CA ILE A 125 -14.83 16.54 -5.09
C ILE A 125 -15.78 15.35 -5.07
N GLU A 126 -15.24 14.13 -5.10
CA GLU A 126 -16.02 12.89 -5.16
C GLU A 126 -15.29 11.80 -4.37
N THR A 127 -16.05 10.88 -3.77
CA THR A 127 -15.51 9.69 -3.09
C THR A 127 -15.79 8.47 -3.95
N PHE A 128 -14.77 7.64 -4.17
CA PHE A 128 -14.89 6.47 -5.04
C PHE A 128 -14.75 5.18 -4.25
N ALA A 129 -15.57 4.20 -4.59
CA ALA A 129 -15.42 2.82 -4.15
C ALA A 129 -15.31 1.94 -5.40
N ALA A 130 -14.12 1.40 -5.65
CA ALA A 130 -13.88 0.47 -6.75
C ALA A 130 -14.39 -0.93 -6.38
N VAL A 131 -15.72 -1.08 -6.28
CA VAL A 131 -16.34 -2.37 -5.94
C VAL A 131 -17.09 -2.90 -7.16
N ALA A 132 -16.53 -3.93 -7.77
CA ALA A 132 -17.23 -4.70 -8.79
C ALA A 132 -18.46 -5.39 -8.17
N ARG A 133 -19.58 -5.38 -8.89
CA ARG A 133 -20.80 -6.04 -8.41
C ARG A 133 -20.63 -7.55 -8.42
N HIS A 134 -21.02 -8.20 -7.33
CA HIS A 134 -20.92 -9.66 -7.19
C HIS A 134 -21.68 -10.41 -8.29
N ASP A 135 -22.83 -9.89 -8.72
CA ASP A 135 -23.63 -10.52 -9.78
C ASP A 135 -22.89 -10.51 -11.12
N THR A 136 -22.18 -9.42 -11.43
CA THR A 136 -21.32 -9.32 -12.63
C THR A 136 -20.17 -10.32 -12.56
N ILE A 137 -19.51 -10.44 -11.41
CA ILE A 137 -18.42 -11.40 -11.21
C ILE A 137 -18.94 -12.83 -11.37
N LYS A 138 -20.07 -13.17 -10.74
CA LYS A 138 -20.70 -14.50 -10.85
C LYS A 138 -21.10 -14.82 -12.27
N MET A 139 -21.68 -13.85 -13.00
CA MET A 139 -22.05 -14.02 -14.40
C MET A 139 -20.82 -14.29 -15.26
N LEU A 140 -19.72 -13.54 -15.05
CA LEU A 140 -18.46 -13.76 -15.76
C LEU A 140 -17.92 -15.19 -15.50
N ILE A 141 -17.90 -15.64 -14.25
CA ILE A 141 -17.46 -16.99 -13.88
C ILE A 141 -18.35 -18.07 -14.53
N ALA A 142 -19.67 -17.87 -14.53
CA ALA A 142 -20.61 -18.81 -15.15
C ALA A 142 -20.39 -18.91 -16.66
N LEU A 143 -20.14 -17.77 -17.33
CA LEU A 143 -19.80 -17.73 -18.75
C LEU A 143 -18.46 -18.41 -19.02
N SER A 144 -17.41 -18.10 -18.24
CA SER A 144 -16.12 -18.75 -18.38
C SER A 144 -16.21 -20.27 -18.22
N THR A 145 -17.05 -20.76 -17.31
CA THR A 145 -17.25 -22.21 -17.12
C THR A 145 -17.95 -22.84 -18.33
N ARG A 146 -18.94 -22.15 -18.91
CA ARG A 146 -19.67 -22.62 -20.10
C ARG A 146 -18.78 -22.69 -21.33
N GLU A 147 -17.93 -21.68 -21.51
CA GLU A 147 -17.03 -21.55 -22.67
C GLU A 147 -15.65 -22.22 -22.44
N GLU A 148 -15.49 -22.92 -21.31
CA GLU A 148 -14.23 -23.57 -20.90
C GLU A 148 -13.02 -22.62 -20.85
N TRP A 149 -13.24 -21.36 -20.46
CA TRP A 149 -12.19 -20.36 -20.32
C TRP A 149 -11.47 -20.48 -18.97
N SER A 150 -10.14 -20.41 -19.03
CA SER A 150 -9.31 -20.23 -17.85
C SER A 150 -9.45 -18.83 -17.26
N ILE A 151 -9.68 -18.74 -15.96
CA ILE A 151 -9.67 -17.48 -15.20
C ILE A 151 -8.35 -17.37 -14.44
N TYR A 152 -7.68 -16.23 -14.61
CA TYR A 152 -6.49 -15.87 -13.85
C TYR A 152 -6.79 -14.66 -12.98
N CYS A 153 -6.47 -14.75 -11.69
CA CYS A 153 -6.57 -13.64 -10.74
C CYS A 153 -5.17 -13.10 -10.50
N LEU A 154 -5.00 -11.79 -10.68
CA LEU A 154 -3.75 -11.08 -10.42
C LEU A 154 -4.00 -10.08 -9.28
N ASP A 155 -3.16 -10.13 -8.24
CA ASP A 155 -3.10 -9.07 -7.23
C ASP A 155 -1.92 -8.17 -7.54
N VAL A 156 -2.20 -6.88 -7.80
CA VAL A 156 -1.18 -5.90 -8.15
C VAL A 156 -0.62 -5.30 -6.87
N LYS A 157 0.66 -5.56 -6.60
CA LYS A 157 1.35 -4.95 -5.45
C LYS A 157 1.28 -3.43 -5.57
N SER A 158 0.93 -2.79 -4.46
CA SER A 158 0.90 -1.32 -4.34
C SER A 158 0.03 -0.63 -5.40
N ALA A 159 -1.12 -1.22 -5.78
CA ALA A 159 -2.01 -0.70 -6.82
C ALA A 159 -2.31 0.82 -6.71
N PHE A 160 -2.52 1.35 -5.49
CA PHE A 160 -2.77 2.78 -5.29
C PHE A 160 -1.57 3.67 -5.69
N LEU A 161 -0.33 3.20 -5.52
CA LEU A 161 0.87 3.96 -5.87
C LEU A 161 1.06 4.08 -7.39
N ASN A 162 0.24 3.41 -8.20
CA ASN A 162 0.24 3.54 -9.65
C ASN A 162 -0.76 4.58 -10.15
N GLY A 163 -1.77 4.92 -9.33
CA GLY A 163 -2.84 5.80 -9.73
C GLY A 163 -2.47 7.28 -9.64
N TYR A 164 -2.67 8.03 -10.72
CA TYR A 164 -2.37 9.47 -10.73
C TYR A 164 -3.51 10.29 -10.10
N LEU A 165 -3.14 11.29 -9.31
CA LEU A 165 -4.09 12.24 -8.75
C LEU A 165 -4.24 13.45 -9.68
N LEU A 166 -5.49 13.92 -9.83
CA LEU A 166 -5.78 15.15 -10.55
C LEU A 166 -5.79 16.36 -9.59
N GLU A 167 -6.11 16.10 -8.33
CA GLU A 167 -6.23 17.09 -7.28
C GLU A 167 -4.88 17.43 -6.64
N ASP A 168 -4.71 18.70 -6.27
CA ASP A 168 -3.52 19.16 -5.55
C ASP A 168 -3.62 18.82 -4.06
N ILE A 169 -3.00 17.71 -3.66
CA ILE A 169 -3.03 17.22 -2.28
C ILE A 169 -1.66 17.38 -1.64
N PHE A 170 -1.64 18.01 -0.46
CA PHE A 170 -0.42 18.25 0.30
C PHE A 170 -0.47 17.49 1.63
N ILE A 171 0.60 16.77 1.93
CA ILE A 171 0.73 16.01 3.16
C ILE A 171 1.99 16.41 3.92
N LYS A 172 1.98 16.16 5.23
CA LYS A 172 3.20 16.25 6.04
C LYS A 172 4.22 15.19 5.61
N GLN A 173 5.49 15.52 5.76
CA GLN A 173 6.57 14.55 5.60
C GLN A 173 6.41 13.40 6.61
N PRO A 174 6.79 12.17 6.23
CA PRO A 174 6.78 11.01 7.13
C PRO A 174 7.67 11.24 8.35
N GLU A 175 7.14 10.91 9.53
CA GLU A 175 7.91 10.94 10.77
C GLU A 175 9.09 9.96 10.67
N GLY A 176 10.30 10.43 11.01
CA GLY A 176 11.53 9.67 10.86
C GLY A 176 12.20 9.73 9.49
N TYR A 177 11.55 10.34 8.51
CA TYR A 177 12.00 10.42 7.11
C TYR A 177 11.85 11.84 6.55
N VAL A 178 12.00 12.83 7.43
CA VAL A 178 12.04 14.26 7.06
C VAL A 178 13.40 14.55 6.43
N GLU A 179 13.43 15.22 5.28
CA GLU A 179 14.69 15.60 4.64
C GLU A 179 15.39 16.71 5.42
N GLU A 180 16.67 16.48 5.78
CA GLU A 180 17.49 17.43 6.53
C GLU A 180 17.66 18.74 5.76
N GLY A 181 17.40 19.87 6.43
CA GLY A 181 17.40 21.20 5.82
C GLY A 181 16.12 21.57 5.08
N PHE A 182 15.15 20.65 4.99
CA PHE A 182 13.84 20.88 4.37
C PHE A 182 12.66 20.57 5.31
N GLU A 183 12.86 20.71 6.62
CA GLU A 183 11.85 20.38 7.64
C GLU A 183 10.57 21.22 7.50
N GLY A 184 10.69 22.42 6.93
CA GLY A 184 9.55 23.31 6.65
C GLY A 184 8.75 22.96 5.39
N LYS A 185 9.24 22.05 4.55
CA LYS A 185 8.59 21.66 3.31
C LYS A 185 7.54 20.58 3.52
N VAL A 186 6.66 20.44 2.52
CA VAL A 186 5.56 19.47 2.51
C VAL A 186 5.62 18.61 1.26
N CYS A 187 5.03 17.42 1.31
CA CYS A 187 4.96 16.55 0.15
C CYS A 187 3.69 16.87 -0.65
N LYS A 188 3.84 17.28 -1.91
CA LYS A 188 2.74 17.33 -2.88
C LYS A 188 2.58 15.95 -3.51
N LEU A 189 1.40 15.35 -3.38
CA LEU A 189 1.12 14.04 -3.98
C LEU A 189 0.92 14.18 -5.49
N ILE A 190 1.58 13.31 -6.24
CA ILE A 190 1.39 13.09 -7.68
C ILE A 190 0.52 11.85 -7.89
N LYS A 191 0.72 10.83 -7.06
CA LYS A 191 -0.01 9.57 -7.10
C LYS A 191 -0.74 9.30 -5.79
N ALA A 192 -1.73 8.42 -5.86
CA ALA A 192 -2.58 8.11 -4.73
C ALA A 192 -1.80 7.38 -3.63
N LEU A 193 -2.12 7.75 -2.38
CA LEU A 193 -1.71 7.02 -1.18
C LEU A 193 -2.92 6.37 -0.53
N PHE A 194 -2.64 5.42 0.36
CA PHE A 194 -3.67 4.77 1.16
C PHE A 194 -4.52 5.77 1.93
N ASP A 195 -5.81 5.43 2.06
CA ASP A 195 -6.82 6.13 2.85
C ASP A 195 -7.23 7.52 2.29
N LEU A 196 -6.76 7.91 1.11
CA LEU A 196 -7.38 9.03 0.38
C LEU A 196 -8.78 8.65 -0.10
N LYS A 197 -9.74 9.57 0.01
CA LYS A 197 -11.15 9.35 -0.39
C LYS A 197 -11.34 9.06 -1.88
N GLN A 198 -10.42 9.55 -2.70
CA GLN A 198 -10.42 9.38 -4.15
C GLN A 198 -9.33 8.39 -4.65
N ALA A 199 -8.56 7.76 -3.75
CA ALA A 199 -7.53 6.78 -4.14
C ALA A 199 -8.07 5.63 -5.00
N PRO A 200 -9.27 5.06 -4.76
CA PRO A 200 -9.78 3.95 -5.58
C PRO A 200 -10.08 4.30 -7.04
N ARG A 201 -10.12 5.59 -7.41
CA ARG A 201 -10.29 6.03 -8.80
C ARG A 201 -8.97 6.08 -9.58
N ALA A 202 -7.91 6.45 -8.87
CA ALA A 202 -6.62 6.81 -9.46
C ALA A 202 -5.99 5.59 -10.14
#